data_AF-A0A9P0IV05-F1
#
_entry.id   AF-A0A9P0IV05-F1
#
_cell.length_a   1.000
_cell.length_b   1.000
_cell.length_c   1.000
_cell.angle_alpha   90.00
_cell.angle_beta   90.00
_cell.angle_gamma   90.00
#
_symmetry.space_group_name_H-M   'P 1'
#
loop_
_entity.id
_entity.type
_entity.pdbx_description
1 polymer ?
#
loop_
_entity_poly.entity_id
_entity_poly.type
_entity_poly.pdbx_seq_one_letter_code
_entity_poly.pdbx_strand_id
1 'polypeptide(L)'
;MVAMQIEINGRGGVILLDPGYQIGRVITVMIDQQYPHTGRFVPSSCPQKEYCYQTMVGEKYVQWSVWNGSNKPETNLVYVGASYHSPVSVTERRNLVYNFRSLLATNNKGHLLAGVYFKAALQSTFTLFCDDDEDPTIKHRIKVPSDKFITLNEIDNEVEKILNTSSKHLKMTKVQFCNILSEVAKILEDNDFLDQMCKINDDIFKLGVDENNNNEGVNNYNLSG
;
A
#
# COMPACT_ATOMS: atom_id res chain seq x y z
N MET A 1 -1.91 -0.59 -14.79
CA MET A 1 -2.17 0.85 -15.05
C MET A 1 -1.11 1.50 -15.92
N VAL A 2 -1.53 2.08 -17.04
CA VAL A 2 -0.73 2.92 -17.95
C VAL A 2 -1.45 4.26 -18.10
N ALA A 3 -0.71 5.37 -18.03
CA ALA A 3 -1.24 6.71 -18.29
C ALA A 3 -0.64 7.25 -19.60
N MET A 4 -1.49 7.78 -20.47
CA MET A 4 -1.10 8.37 -21.76
C MET A 4 -1.62 9.80 -21.84
N GLN A 5 -0.70 10.76 -22.00
CA GLN A 5 -1.08 12.14 -22.25
C GLN A 5 -1.69 12.27 -23.65
N ILE A 6 -2.75 13.05 -23.76
CA ILE A 6 -3.47 13.30 -25.01
C ILE A 6 -3.74 14.79 -25.18
N GLU A 7 -3.91 15.20 -26.43
CA GLU A 7 -4.42 16.51 -26.79
C GLU A 7 -5.53 16.34 -27.83
N ILE A 8 -6.70 16.93 -27.57
CA ILE A 8 -7.86 16.87 -28.46
C ILE A 8 -8.33 18.29 -28.74
N ASN A 9 -8.13 18.75 -29.98
CA ASN A 9 -8.45 20.13 -30.41
C ASN A 9 -7.80 21.20 -29.51
N GLY A 10 -6.51 21.04 -29.17
CA GLY A 10 -5.79 21.97 -28.30
C GLY A 10 -6.12 21.84 -26.81
N ARG A 11 -6.95 20.86 -26.41
CA ARG A 11 -7.34 20.62 -25.01
C ARG A 11 -6.58 19.40 -24.50
N GLY A 12 -5.78 19.60 -23.45
CA GLY A 12 -4.99 18.54 -22.83
C GLY A 12 -5.84 17.59 -21.98
N GLY A 13 -5.37 16.35 -21.87
CA GLY A 13 -5.96 15.36 -21.00
C GLY A 13 -5.06 14.14 -20.83
N VAL A 14 -5.54 13.16 -20.07
CA VAL A 14 -4.87 11.89 -19.84
C VAL A 14 -5.84 10.74 -20.02
N ILE A 15 -5.41 9.69 -20.72
CA ILE A 15 -6.10 8.41 -20.77
C ILE A 15 -5.42 7.45 -19.78
N LEU A 16 -6.22 6.87 -18.86
CA LEU A 16 -5.80 5.80 -17.98
C LEU A 16 -6.30 4.46 -18.51
N LEU A 17 -5.36 3.57 -18.82
CA LEU A 17 -5.59 2.19 -19.23
C LEU A 17 -5.31 1.27 -18.05
N ASP A 18 -6.19 0.30 -17.81
CA ASP A 18 -6.09 -0.63 -16.69
C ASP A 18 -5.88 0.11 -15.33
N PRO A 19 -6.79 1.04 -14.95
CA PRO A 19 -6.63 1.84 -13.73
C PRO A 19 -6.79 1.02 -12.44
N GLY A 20 -7.26 -0.22 -12.54
CA GLY A 20 -7.29 -1.17 -11.44
C GLY A 20 -8.20 -2.36 -11.71
N TYR A 21 -8.03 -3.42 -10.89
CA TYR A 21 -8.77 -4.68 -11.01
C TYR A 21 -10.30 -4.51 -11.02
N GLN A 22 -10.81 -3.48 -10.36
CA GLN A 22 -12.25 -3.21 -10.24
C GLN A 22 -12.81 -2.32 -11.37
N ILE A 23 -11.99 -1.89 -12.33
CA ILE A 23 -12.39 -0.93 -13.36
C ILE A 23 -12.05 -1.49 -14.73
N GLY A 24 -13.01 -2.17 -15.34
CA GLY A 24 -12.88 -2.80 -16.66
C GLY A 24 -13.05 -1.83 -17.85
N ARG A 25 -12.75 -0.53 -17.70
CA ARG A 25 -12.91 0.46 -18.77
C ARG A 25 -11.74 1.44 -18.83
N VAL A 26 -11.56 2.03 -20.00
CA VAL A 26 -10.67 3.17 -20.20
C VAL A 26 -11.27 4.42 -19.54
N ILE A 27 -10.44 5.19 -18.83
CA ILE A 27 -10.82 6.45 -18.20
C ILE A 27 -10.13 7.59 -18.93
N THR A 28 -10.90 8.55 -19.41
CA THR A 28 -10.37 9.78 -20.03
C THR A 28 -10.55 10.94 -19.07
N VAL A 29 -9.48 11.64 -18.74
CA VAL A 29 -9.49 12.77 -17.82
C VAL A 29 -9.03 14.00 -18.60
N MET A 30 -9.99 14.78 -19.11
CA MET A 30 -9.70 16.08 -19.74
C MET A 30 -9.48 17.14 -18.67
N ILE A 31 -8.52 18.05 -18.90
CA ILE A 31 -8.20 19.15 -17.98
C ILE A 31 -9.41 20.08 -17.79
N ASP A 32 -10.16 20.33 -18.86
CA ASP A 32 -11.37 21.15 -18.85
C ASP A 32 -12.62 20.42 -18.32
N GLN A 33 -12.50 19.13 -17.99
CA GLN A 33 -13.57 18.22 -17.58
C GLN A 33 -14.74 18.11 -18.59
N GLN A 34 -14.54 18.53 -19.83
CA GLN A 34 -15.56 18.42 -20.88
C GLN A 34 -15.40 17.13 -21.67
N TYR A 35 -16.44 16.74 -22.41
CA TYR A 35 -16.37 15.59 -23.32
C TYR A 35 -15.09 15.65 -24.19
N PRO A 36 -14.30 14.56 -24.27
CA PRO A 36 -14.60 13.17 -23.90
C PRO A 36 -14.23 12.75 -22.45
N HIS A 37 -14.22 13.67 -21.48
CA HIS A 37 -14.00 13.35 -20.06
C HIS A 37 -14.95 12.26 -19.54
N THR A 38 -14.39 11.29 -18.82
CA THR A 38 -15.11 10.22 -18.14
C THR A 38 -15.54 10.74 -16.77
N GLY A 39 -16.78 11.24 -16.71
CA GLY A 39 -17.38 11.69 -15.46
C GLY A 39 -17.61 10.54 -14.48
N ARG A 40 -18.31 10.86 -13.39
CA ARG A 40 -18.61 9.94 -12.29
C ARG A 40 -19.34 8.67 -12.79
N PHE A 41 -18.92 7.49 -12.31
CA PHE A 41 -19.48 6.22 -12.76
C PHE A 41 -19.43 5.12 -11.68
N VAL A 42 -20.27 4.10 -11.84
CA VAL A 42 -20.30 2.88 -11.01
C VAL A 42 -19.77 1.69 -11.84
N PRO A 43 -18.71 0.98 -11.42
CA PRO A 43 -18.21 -0.17 -12.13
C PRO A 43 -19.11 -1.40 -11.92
N SER A 44 -19.26 -2.19 -12.97
CA SER A 44 -20.07 -3.43 -12.94
C SER A 44 -19.56 -4.46 -11.94
N SER A 45 -18.25 -4.53 -11.71
CA SER A 45 -17.61 -5.45 -10.76
C SER A 45 -17.77 -5.06 -9.28
N CYS A 46 -18.13 -3.80 -8.99
CA CYS A 46 -18.32 -3.34 -7.61
C CYS A 46 -19.44 -2.28 -7.55
N PRO A 47 -20.72 -2.70 -7.66
CA PRO A 47 -21.86 -1.78 -7.80
C PRO A 47 -22.15 -0.94 -6.55
N GLN A 48 -21.50 -1.24 -5.43
CA GLN A 48 -21.61 -0.47 -4.18
C GLN A 48 -20.69 0.76 -4.15
N LYS A 49 -19.76 0.86 -5.10
CA LYS A 49 -18.75 1.92 -5.15
C LYS A 49 -18.96 2.81 -6.35
N GLU A 50 -18.77 4.10 -6.17
CA GLU A 50 -18.81 5.08 -7.25
C GLU A 50 -17.44 5.77 -7.37
N TYR A 51 -17.01 6.02 -8.61
CA TYR A 51 -15.66 6.49 -8.93
C TYR A 51 -15.75 7.79 -9.73
N CYS A 52 -14.82 8.71 -9.46
CA CYS A 52 -14.61 9.92 -10.24
C CYS A 52 -13.12 10.17 -10.43
N TYR A 53 -12.72 10.56 -11.64
CA TYR A 53 -11.33 10.88 -11.98
C TYR A 53 -11.24 12.31 -12.51
N GLN A 54 -10.34 13.12 -11.96
CA GLN A 54 -10.19 14.52 -12.32
C GLN A 54 -8.71 14.95 -12.27
N THR A 55 -8.32 15.91 -13.09
CA THR A 55 -6.97 16.50 -13.01
C THR A 55 -6.85 17.41 -11.80
N MET A 56 -5.69 17.40 -11.13
CA MET A 56 -5.41 18.29 -10.00
C MET A 56 -4.79 19.62 -10.47
N VAL A 57 -4.79 20.60 -9.56
CA VAL A 57 -4.09 21.87 -9.75
C VAL A 57 -2.61 21.61 -10.01
N GLY A 58 -2.11 22.06 -11.16
CA GLY A 58 -0.72 21.83 -11.61
C GLY A 58 -0.51 20.61 -12.51
N GLU A 59 -1.58 19.91 -12.94
CA GLU A 59 -1.64 18.94 -14.08
C GLU A 59 -0.71 17.71 -14.00
N LYS A 60 0.03 17.54 -12.92
CA LYS A 60 0.95 16.41 -12.73
C LYS A 60 0.31 15.19 -12.09
N TYR A 61 -0.94 15.31 -11.65
CA TYR A 61 -1.68 14.25 -11.00
C TYR A 61 -3.10 14.14 -11.52
N VAL A 62 -3.58 12.91 -11.59
CA VAL A 62 -5.00 12.59 -11.67
C VAL A 62 -5.45 12.16 -10.28
N GLN A 63 -6.42 12.88 -9.74
CA GLN A 63 -7.15 12.49 -8.55
C GLN A 63 -8.19 11.44 -8.92
N TRP A 64 -8.29 10.41 -8.09
CA TRP A 64 -9.31 9.37 -8.13
C TRP A 64 -10.02 9.35 -6.79
N SER A 65 -11.34 9.57 -6.80
CA SER A 65 -12.20 9.55 -5.62
C SER A 65 -13.13 8.35 -5.65
N VAL A 66 -13.32 7.67 -4.50
CA VAL A 66 -14.24 6.54 -4.32
C VAL A 66 -15.27 6.85 -3.25
N TRP A 67 -16.55 6.71 -3.58
CA TRP A 67 -17.64 6.73 -2.60
C TRP A 67 -18.11 5.30 -2.36
N ASN A 68 -18.12 4.89 -1.09
CA ASN A 68 -18.59 3.56 -0.66
C ASN A 68 -19.78 3.71 0.29
N GLY A 69 -20.86 4.36 -0.19
CA GLY A 69 -22.06 4.68 0.61
C GLY A 69 -21.90 5.83 1.63
N SER A 70 -20.70 6.41 1.75
CA SER A 70 -20.41 7.63 2.52
C SER A 70 -20.50 8.86 1.63
N ASN A 71 -20.87 10.03 2.18
CA ASN A 71 -20.80 11.32 1.48
C ASN A 71 -19.36 11.80 1.28
N LYS A 72 -18.43 11.37 2.14
CA LYS A 72 -17.00 11.69 2.02
C LYS A 72 -16.30 10.60 1.19
N PRO A 73 -15.67 10.96 0.06
CA PRO A 73 -14.91 10.01 -0.72
C PRO A 73 -13.56 9.67 -0.08
N GLU A 74 -13.06 8.48 -0.38
CA GLU A 74 -11.64 8.16 -0.27
C GLU A 74 -10.92 8.72 -1.51
N THR A 75 -9.93 9.59 -1.29
CA THR A 75 -9.19 10.25 -2.37
C THR A 75 -7.81 9.60 -2.55
N ASN A 76 -7.46 9.34 -3.80
CA ASN A 76 -6.22 8.70 -4.23
C ASN A 76 -5.60 9.50 -5.38
N LEU A 77 -4.28 9.43 -5.53
CA LEU A 77 -3.54 10.18 -6.54
C LEU A 77 -2.78 9.27 -7.49
N VAL A 78 -2.83 9.60 -8.78
CA VAL A 78 -2.00 8.99 -9.83
C VAL A 78 -1.09 10.06 -10.40
N TYR A 79 0.23 9.90 -10.23
CA TYR A 79 1.20 10.80 -10.82
C TYR A 79 1.34 10.55 -12.33
N VAL A 80 1.13 11.60 -13.12
CA VAL A 80 1.17 11.60 -14.60
C VAL A 80 2.14 12.64 -15.16
N GLY A 81 2.87 13.34 -14.27
CA GLY A 81 3.77 14.43 -14.62
C GLY A 81 5.13 14.03 -15.21
N ALA A 82 5.44 12.73 -15.27
CA ALA A 82 6.65 12.23 -15.91
C ALA A 82 6.41 10.88 -16.60
N SER A 83 7.20 10.61 -17.64
CA SER A 83 7.20 9.31 -18.31
C SER A 83 7.67 8.22 -17.35
N TYR A 84 7.04 7.05 -17.43
CA TYR A 84 7.52 5.86 -16.74
C TYR A 84 8.90 5.47 -17.29
N HIS A 85 9.92 5.44 -16.42
CA HIS A 85 11.28 5.10 -16.82
C HIS A 85 11.60 3.62 -16.56
N SER A 86 11.41 3.16 -15.32
CA SER A 86 11.67 1.77 -14.93
C SER A 86 10.87 1.38 -13.67
N PRO A 87 10.69 0.08 -13.39
CA PRO A 87 10.03 -0.39 -12.16
C PRO A 87 10.68 0.16 -10.90
N VAL A 88 12.02 0.20 -10.89
CA VAL A 88 12.85 0.78 -9.83
C VAL A 88 12.49 2.25 -9.57
N SER A 89 12.27 3.02 -10.62
CA SER A 89 12.07 4.47 -10.54
C SER A 89 10.75 4.88 -9.87
N VAL A 90 9.74 3.99 -9.82
CA VAL A 90 8.39 4.31 -9.35
C VAL A 90 7.97 3.38 -8.20
N THR A 91 8.02 2.07 -8.40
CA THR A 91 7.51 1.09 -7.44
C THR A 91 8.46 0.89 -6.27
N GLU A 92 9.77 0.77 -6.55
CA GLU A 92 10.74 0.52 -5.48
C GLU A 92 10.93 1.75 -4.58
N ARG A 93 10.93 2.96 -5.14
CA ARG A 93 11.02 4.20 -4.35
C ARG A 93 9.82 4.41 -3.42
N ARG A 94 8.59 4.12 -3.86
CA ARG A 94 7.42 4.19 -2.97
C ARG A 94 7.51 3.13 -1.87
N ASN A 95 7.99 1.94 -2.20
CA ASN A 95 8.18 0.85 -1.24
C ASN A 95 9.20 1.22 -0.16
N LEU A 96 10.22 2.05 -0.44
CA LEU A 96 11.19 2.48 0.57
C LEU A 96 10.53 3.19 1.75
N VAL A 97 9.56 4.07 1.48
CA VAL A 97 8.94 4.94 2.49
C VAL A 97 7.53 4.50 2.89
N TYR A 98 6.91 3.55 2.20
CA TYR A 98 5.70 2.90 2.75
C TYR A 98 6.05 2.34 4.12
N ASN A 99 5.19 2.32 5.13
CA ASN A 99 5.61 1.81 6.44
C ASN A 99 5.08 0.40 6.74
N PHE A 100 4.23 -0.19 5.89
CA PHE A 100 3.85 -1.59 6.03
C PHE A 100 4.80 -2.49 5.21
N ARG A 101 5.25 -3.58 5.83
CA ARG A 101 6.23 -4.50 5.26
C ARG A 101 5.75 -5.93 5.45
N SER A 102 6.06 -6.78 4.47
CA SER A 102 5.74 -8.20 4.55
C SER A 102 6.71 -9.06 3.75
N LEU A 103 7.00 -10.24 4.27
CA LEU A 103 7.65 -11.33 3.56
C LEU A 103 6.69 -12.53 3.61
N LEU A 104 6.22 -12.97 2.45
CA LEU A 104 5.08 -13.87 2.32
C LEU A 104 5.42 -15.07 1.45
N ALA A 105 5.00 -16.25 1.88
CA ALA A 105 4.94 -17.46 1.06
C ALA A 105 3.50 -17.67 0.58
N THR A 106 3.34 -17.98 -0.70
CA THR A 106 2.04 -18.30 -1.31
C THR A 106 2.08 -19.65 -2.01
N ASN A 107 0.91 -20.27 -2.16
CA ASN A 107 0.74 -21.44 -3.02
C ASN A 107 0.54 -21.02 -4.50
N ASN A 108 0.43 -22.02 -5.39
CA ASN A 108 0.23 -21.82 -6.83
C ASN A 108 -1.10 -21.12 -7.20
N LYS A 109 -2.03 -20.97 -6.24
CA LYS A 109 -3.29 -20.23 -6.40
C LYS A 109 -3.23 -18.83 -5.80
N GLY A 110 -2.06 -18.40 -5.28
CA GLY A 110 -1.87 -17.11 -4.63
C GLY A 110 -2.38 -17.02 -3.19
N HIS A 111 -2.82 -18.13 -2.58
CA HIS A 111 -3.21 -18.12 -1.16
C HIS A 111 -1.97 -18.07 -0.27
N LEU A 112 -2.02 -17.25 0.79
CA LEU A 112 -0.97 -17.15 1.79
C LEU A 112 -0.82 -18.46 2.55
N LEU A 113 0.42 -18.94 2.66
CA LEU A 113 0.79 -20.14 3.42
C LEU A 113 1.49 -19.78 4.72
N ALA A 114 2.43 -18.84 4.67
CA ALA A 114 3.18 -18.40 5.84
C ALA A 114 3.85 -17.05 5.60
N GLY A 115 4.38 -16.45 6.65
CA GLY A 115 5.21 -15.27 6.52
C GLY A 115 5.24 -14.40 7.76
N VAL A 116 5.77 -13.20 7.55
CA VAL A 116 5.81 -12.13 8.52
C VAL A 116 5.26 -10.86 7.89
N TYR A 117 4.50 -10.08 8.65
CA TYR A 117 4.22 -8.71 8.31
C TYR A 117 4.28 -7.80 9.54
N PHE A 118 4.59 -6.53 9.31
CA PHE A 118 4.72 -5.52 10.36
C PHE A 118 4.53 -4.12 9.80
N LYS A 119 4.25 -3.18 10.71
CA LYS A 119 4.34 -1.75 10.43
C LYS A 119 5.66 -1.25 11.00
N ALA A 120 6.54 -0.74 10.15
CA ALA A 120 7.77 -0.06 10.54
C ALA A 120 7.43 1.26 11.22
N ALA A 121 7.49 1.24 12.55
CA ALA A 121 7.23 2.36 13.44
C ALA A 121 7.96 2.12 14.78
N LEU A 122 7.97 3.12 15.65
CA LEU A 122 8.46 2.94 17.02
C LEU A 122 7.72 1.77 17.68
N GLN A 123 8.45 0.92 18.41
CA GLN A 123 7.91 -0.26 19.10
C GLN A 123 7.18 -1.23 18.15
N SER A 124 7.77 -1.48 16.98
CA SER A 124 7.25 -2.40 15.98
C SER A 124 7.03 -3.81 16.52
N THR A 125 5.94 -4.44 16.08
CA THR A 125 5.66 -5.86 16.34
C THR A 125 5.63 -6.65 15.04
N PHE A 126 6.28 -7.81 15.03
CA PHE A 126 6.20 -8.78 13.94
C PHE A 126 4.97 -9.65 14.14
N THR A 127 4.10 -9.68 13.15
CA THR A 127 3.05 -10.70 13.09
C THR A 127 3.53 -11.86 12.23
N LEU A 128 3.88 -12.96 12.90
CA LEU A 128 4.25 -14.21 12.26
C LEU A 128 3.00 -15.06 12.06
N PHE A 129 2.90 -15.74 10.93
CA PHE A 129 1.80 -16.64 10.67
C PHE A 129 2.22 -17.80 9.77
N CYS A 130 1.54 -18.94 9.91
CA CYS A 130 1.65 -20.07 9.00
C CYS A 130 0.38 -20.93 9.04
N ASP A 131 0.05 -21.59 7.95
CA ASP A 131 -0.87 -22.73 7.94
C ASP A 131 -0.20 -23.90 8.68
N ASP A 132 -0.98 -24.80 9.27
CA ASP A 132 -0.46 -26.00 9.93
C ASP A 132 0.09 -27.01 8.91
N ASP A 133 1.16 -27.72 9.28
CA ASP A 133 1.80 -28.72 8.41
C ASP A 133 0.89 -29.96 8.19
N GLU A 134 0.02 -30.31 9.16
CA GLU A 134 -0.87 -31.47 9.09
C GLU A 134 -2.26 -31.12 8.52
N ASP A 135 -2.81 -29.98 8.93
CA ASP A 135 -4.11 -29.48 8.47
C ASP A 135 -4.01 -28.03 7.95
N PRO A 136 -3.95 -27.82 6.62
CA PRO A 136 -3.85 -26.49 6.01
C PRO A 136 -5.06 -25.57 6.26
N THR A 137 -6.15 -26.08 6.85
CA THR A 137 -7.29 -25.24 7.26
C THR A 137 -7.03 -24.54 8.58
N ILE A 138 -6.10 -25.04 9.39
CA ILE A 138 -5.68 -24.46 10.67
C ILE A 138 -4.62 -23.39 10.40
N LYS A 139 -4.84 -22.19 10.94
CA LYS A 139 -3.95 -21.04 10.78
C LYS A 139 -3.37 -20.62 12.12
N HIS A 140 -2.04 -20.63 12.20
CA HIS A 140 -1.30 -20.11 13.35
C HIS A 140 -0.91 -18.66 13.11
N ARG A 141 -1.07 -17.81 14.12
CA ARG A 141 -0.68 -16.40 14.07
C ARG A 141 -0.28 -15.92 15.45
N ILE A 142 0.90 -15.30 15.53
CA ILE A 142 1.42 -14.70 16.76
C ILE A 142 1.98 -13.31 16.50
N LYS A 143 1.82 -12.41 17.47
CA LYS A 143 2.46 -11.10 17.48
C LYS A 143 3.63 -11.12 18.46
N VAL A 144 4.79 -10.71 18.00
CA VAL A 144 6.03 -10.71 18.78
C VAL A 144 6.66 -9.33 18.67
N PRO A 145 7.03 -8.67 19.78
CA PRO A 145 7.86 -7.48 19.76
C PRO A 145 9.14 -7.71 18.93
N SER A 146 9.49 -6.74 18.08
CA SER A 146 10.62 -6.90 17.14
C SER A 146 11.98 -6.98 17.85
N ASP A 147 12.15 -6.25 18.96
CA ASP A 147 13.33 -6.26 19.84
C ASP A 147 13.74 -7.66 20.33
N LYS A 148 12.78 -8.58 20.50
CA LYS A 148 13.06 -9.99 20.85
C LYS A 148 13.95 -10.71 19.83
N PHE A 149 13.97 -10.25 18.58
CA PHE A 149 14.80 -10.83 17.51
C PHE A 149 16.22 -10.24 17.47
N ILE A 150 16.55 -9.24 18.29
CA ILE A 150 17.90 -8.67 18.38
C ILE A 150 18.81 -9.57 19.19
N THR A 151 18.36 -9.98 20.38
CA THR A 151 19.16 -10.75 21.33
C THR A 151 18.97 -12.27 21.20
N LEU A 152 17.88 -12.73 20.56
CA LEU A 152 17.55 -14.15 20.30
C LEU A 152 17.56 -15.06 21.54
N ASN A 153 17.67 -14.51 22.76
CA ASN A 153 18.01 -15.30 23.95
C ASN A 153 16.84 -16.13 24.50
N GLU A 154 15.59 -15.76 24.22
CA GLU A 154 14.40 -16.50 24.69
C GLU A 154 13.26 -16.40 23.69
N ILE A 155 13.22 -17.33 22.73
CA ILE A 155 12.08 -17.50 21.82
C ILE A 155 11.14 -18.56 22.43
N ASP A 156 9.87 -18.19 22.64
CA ASP A 156 8.85 -19.12 23.12
C ASP A 156 8.69 -20.31 22.16
N ASN A 157 8.36 -21.49 22.69
CA ASN A 157 8.12 -22.72 21.92
C ASN A 157 7.09 -22.50 20.81
N GLU A 158 6.05 -21.69 21.04
CA GLU A 158 5.06 -21.37 19.99
C GLU A 158 5.67 -20.55 18.85
N VAL A 159 6.49 -19.55 19.18
CA VAL A 159 7.19 -18.73 18.17
C VAL A 159 8.18 -19.61 17.41
N GLU A 160 8.89 -20.51 18.09
CA GLU A 160 9.80 -21.45 17.44
C GLU A 160 9.09 -22.39 16.47
N LYS A 161 7.91 -22.92 16.84
CA LYS A 161 7.09 -23.74 15.92
C LYS A 161 6.73 -22.96 14.66
N ILE A 162 6.22 -21.74 14.80
CA ILE A 162 5.83 -20.90 13.66
C ILE A 162 7.05 -20.52 12.80
N LEU A 163 8.20 -20.22 13.39
CA LEU A 163 9.43 -19.92 12.65
C LEU A 163 9.91 -21.13 11.82
N ASN A 164 9.87 -22.33 12.40
CA ASN A 164 10.23 -23.57 11.70
C ASN A 164 9.32 -23.77 10.47
N THR A 165 8.00 -23.78 10.66
CA THR A 165 7.04 -23.97 9.55
C THR A 165 7.12 -22.86 8.51
N SER A 166 7.20 -21.60 8.95
CA SER A 166 7.32 -20.45 8.04
C SER A 166 8.59 -20.52 7.19
N SER A 167 9.73 -20.91 7.78
CA SER A 167 10.99 -21.02 7.04
C SER A 167 10.93 -22.05 5.90
N LYS A 168 10.26 -23.20 6.13
CA LYS A 168 10.02 -24.20 5.08
C LYS A 168 9.22 -23.62 3.91
N HIS A 169 8.10 -22.96 4.19
CA HIS A 169 7.25 -22.34 3.17
C HIS A 169 7.94 -21.20 2.42
N LEU A 170 8.79 -20.44 3.13
CA LEU A 170 9.61 -19.37 2.57
C LEU A 170 10.84 -19.89 1.80
N LYS A 171 11.05 -21.23 1.75
CA LYS A 171 12.17 -21.88 1.05
C LYS A 171 13.54 -21.42 1.53
N MET A 172 13.66 -21.21 2.85
CA MET A 172 14.92 -20.84 3.50
C MET A 172 15.10 -21.60 4.81
N THR A 173 16.32 -21.63 5.34
CA THR A 173 16.58 -22.22 6.65
C THR A 173 16.01 -21.32 7.76
N LYS A 174 15.65 -21.91 8.91
CA LYS A 174 15.25 -21.14 10.11
C LYS A 174 16.31 -20.10 10.46
N VAL A 175 17.60 -20.46 10.38
CA VAL A 175 18.72 -19.55 10.68
C VAL A 175 18.69 -18.34 9.75
N GLN A 176 18.53 -18.53 8.44
CA GLN A 176 18.40 -17.41 7.50
C GLN A 176 17.19 -16.54 7.83
N PHE A 177 16.05 -17.13 8.15
CA PHE A 177 14.86 -16.37 8.48
C PHE A 177 15.03 -15.55 9.77
N CYS A 178 15.60 -16.15 10.82
CA CYS A 178 15.93 -15.45 12.07
C CYS A 178 16.94 -14.33 11.83
N ASN A 179 17.94 -14.53 10.98
CA ASN A 179 18.90 -13.49 10.64
C ASN A 179 18.22 -12.30 9.94
N ILE A 180 17.29 -12.56 9.02
CA ILE A 180 16.50 -11.50 8.38
C ILE A 180 15.68 -10.74 9.43
N LEU A 181 14.97 -11.45 10.30
CA LEU A 181 14.17 -10.81 11.36
C LEU A 181 15.04 -10.00 12.32
N SER A 182 16.24 -10.49 12.65
CA SER A 182 17.20 -9.80 13.52
C SER A 182 17.74 -8.52 12.88
N GLU A 183 18.16 -8.58 11.61
CA GLU A 183 18.62 -7.38 10.89
C GLU A 183 17.50 -6.35 10.73
N VAL A 184 16.28 -6.79 10.42
CA VAL A 184 15.12 -5.90 10.38
C VAL A 184 14.85 -5.30 11.76
N ALA A 185 14.90 -6.09 12.83
CA ALA A 185 14.71 -5.58 14.19
C ALA A 185 15.75 -4.52 14.56
N LYS A 186 17.03 -4.71 14.21
CA LYS A 186 18.08 -3.70 14.42
C LYS A 186 17.80 -2.40 13.66
N ILE A 187 17.32 -2.48 12.42
CA ILE A 187 16.91 -1.30 11.64
C ILE A 187 15.72 -0.59 12.32
N LEU A 188 14.80 -1.33 12.93
CA LEU A 188 13.65 -0.77 13.63
C LEU A 188 14.00 -0.11 14.98
N GLU A 189 15.23 -0.26 15.47
CA GLU A 189 15.77 0.50 16.62
C GLU A 189 16.42 1.83 16.20
N ASP A 190 16.63 2.04 14.90
CA ASP A 190 17.10 3.33 14.37
C ASP A 190 15.93 4.32 14.30
N ASN A 191 15.73 5.04 15.42
CA ASN A 191 14.66 6.01 15.56
C ASN A 191 14.76 7.15 14.54
N ASP A 192 15.98 7.61 14.23
CA ASP A 192 16.18 8.70 13.27
C ASP A 192 15.77 8.27 11.85
N PHE A 193 16.11 7.05 11.47
CA PHE A 193 15.66 6.45 10.21
C PHE A 193 14.14 6.27 10.17
N LEU A 194 13.55 5.73 11.24
CA LEU A 194 12.10 5.52 11.32
C LEU A 194 11.31 6.81 11.24
N ASP A 195 11.75 7.85 11.95
CA ASP A 195 11.10 9.15 11.95
C ASP A 195 11.17 9.79 10.55
N GLN A 196 12.32 9.72 9.89
CA GLN A 196 12.47 10.20 8.51
C GLN A 196 11.55 9.45 7.55
N MET A 197 11.54 8.12 7.61
CA MET A 197 10.70 7.28 6.75
C MET A 197 9.21 7.56 6.97
N CYS A 198 8.76 7.59 8.23
CA CYS A 198 7.37 7.83 8.58
C CYS A 198 6.94 9.25 8.17
N LYS A 199 7.79 10.26 8.38
CA LYS A 199 7.52 11.62 7.92
C LYS A 199 7.31 11.70 6.42
N ILE A 200 8.17 11.06 5.62
CA ILE A 200 7.99 11.03 4.16
C ILE A 200 6.69 10.29 3.79
N ASN A 201 6.38 9.17 4.46
CA ASN A 201 5.14 8.44 4.23
C ASN A 201 3.89 9.30 4.51
N ASP A 202 3.93 10.04 5.61
CA ASP A 202 2.85 10.91 6.06
C ASP A 202 2.70 12.12 5.14
N ASP A 203 3.81 12.71 4.67
CA ASP A 203 3.77 13.80 3.70
C ASP A 203 3.17 13.33 2.37
N ILE A 204 3.51 12.12 1.90
CA ILE A 204 2.87 11.49 0.73
C ILE A 204 1.37 11.28 0.97
N PHE A 205 0.99 10.84 2.17
CA PHE A 205 -0.43 10.65 2.51
C PHE A 205 -1.18 11.99 2.54
N LYS A 206 -0.58 13.03 3.14
CA LYS A 206 -1.15 14.38 3.18
C LYS A 206 -1.33 14.98 1.80
N LEU A 207 -0.45 14.71 0.83
CA LEU A 207 -0.71 15.12 -0.56
C LEU A 207 -2.06 14.61 -1.07
N GLY A 208 -2.51 13.43 -0.64
CA GLY A 208 -3.84 12.90 -0.96
C GLY A 208 -4.99 13.47 -0.11
N VAL A 209 -4.72 14.13 1.02
CA VAL A 209 -5.72 14.62 1.99
C VAL A 209 -5.87 16.15 1.95
N ASP A 210 -4.79 16.91 1.90
CA ASP A 210 -4.80 18.38 1.98
C ASP A 210 -5.54 19.04 0.79
N GLU A 211 -5.65 18.34 -0.34
CA GLU A 211 -6.46 18.82 -1.47
C GLU A 211 -7.98 18.70 -1.23
N ASN A 212 -8.43 17.94 -0.22
CA ASN A 212 -9.85 17.93 0.17
C ASN A 212 -10.26 19.23 0.89
N ASN A 213 -9.31 19.99 1.47
CA ASN A 213 -9.59 21.22 2.22
C ASN A 213 -9.50 22.50 1.37
N ASN A 214 -8.97 22.42 0.15
CA ASN A 214 -8.89 23.58 -0.75
C ASN A 214 -10.15 23.76 -1.61
N ASN A 215 -11.14 22.85 -1.49
CA ASN A 215 -12.43 22.96 -2.20
C ASN A 215 -13.66 23.10 -1.30
N GLU A 216 -13.56 23.01 0.03
CA GLU A 216 -14.66 23.36 0.92
C GLU A 216 -14.14 24.06 2.18
N GLY A 217 -14.73 25.22 2.48
CA GLY A 217 -14.32 26.06 3.59
C GLY A 217 -14.30 25.33 4.93
N VAL A 218 -13.30 25.70 5.73
CA VAL A 218 -13.22 25.65 7.20
C VAL A 218 -14.03 24.53 7.85
N ASN A 219 -13.36 23.49 8.37
CA ASN A 219 -13.65 22.98 9.71
C ASN A 219 -12.49 22.13 10.24
N ASN A 220 -11.82 22.65 11.27
CA ASN A 220 -10.97 21.91 12.22
C ASN A 220 -11.69 20.66 12.69
N TYR A 221 -11.01 19.51 12.84
CA TYR A 221 -11.17 18.66 14.04
C TYR A 221 -9.98 17.72 14.25
N ASN A 222 -9.52 17.71 15.51
CA ASN A 222 -8.59 16.79 16.14
C ASN A 222 -9.02 15.33 15.98
N LEU A 223 -8.05 14.43 15.79
CA LEU A 223 -8.26 12.99 15.88
C LEU A 223 -7.45 12.42 17.05
N SER A 224 -8.14 12.22 18.17
CA SER A 224 -7.83 11.19 19.16
C SER A 224 -8.83 10.06 18.98
N GLY A 225 -8.34 8.83 18.82
CA GLY A 225 -9.13 7.60 18.65
C GLY A 225 -8.29 6.49 18.06
#